data_AF-A0A6N4E2U4-F1
#
_entry.id   AF-A0A6N4E2U4-F1
#
_cell.length_a   1.000
_cell.length_b   1.000
_cell.length_c   1.000
_cell.angle_alpha   90.00
_cell.angle_beta   90.00
_cell.angle_gamma   90.00
#
_symmetry.space_group_name_H-M   'P 1'
#
loop_
_entity.id
_entity.type
_entity.pdbx_description
1 polymer ?
#
loop_
_entity_poly.entity_id
_entity_poly.type
_entity_poly.pdbx_seq_one_letter_code
_entity_poly.pdbx_strand_id
1 'polypeptide(L)' 'MDYDVFNGDADGICALLQLRREEPREAVLVTGVKRDIALLERVDAGAG' A
#
# COMPACT_ATOMS: atom_id res chain seq x y z
N MET A 1 -6.36 10.95 4.93
CA MET A 1 -5.70 10.53 3.68
C MET A 1 -5.36 9.07 3.86
N ASP A 2 -5.81 8.21 2.95
CA ASP A 2 -5.55 6.77 3.04
C ASP A 2 -4.32 6.37 2.23
N TYR A 3 -3.63 5.33 2.68
CA TYR A 3 -2.45 4.77 2.03
C TYR A 3 -2.62 3.28 1.79
N ASP A 4 -2.18 2.81 0.63
CA ASP A 4 -2.02 1.39 0.31
C ASP A 4 -0.52 1.07 0.27
N VAL A 5 -0.03 0.37 1.29
CA VAL A 5 1.40 0.09 1.47
C VAL A 5 1.67 -1.41 1.36
N PHE A 6 2.44 -1.82 0.36
CA PHE A 6 2.86 -3.21 0.16
C PHE A 6 4.11 -3.28 -0.74
N ASN A 7 4.94 -4.31 -0.57
CA ASN A 7 6.08 -4.60 -1.45
C ASN A 7 5.61 -5.11 -2.83
N GLY A 8 6.41 -4.97 -3.88
CA GLY A 8 6.00 -5.33 -5.25
C GLY A 8 6.01 -6.81 -5.56
N ASP A 9 5.56 -7.66 -4.65
CA ASP A 9 5.26 -9.06 -4.94
C ASP A 9 3.84 -9.23 -5.49
N ALA A 10 3.59 -10.40 -6.09
CA ALA A 10 2.29 -10.70 -6.69
C ALA A 10 1.19 -10.78 -5.64
N ASP A 11 1.52 -11.25 -4.43
CA ASP A 11 0.56 -11.44 -3.35
C ASP A 11 0.03 -10.08 -2.86
N GLY A 12 0.90 -9.07 -2.72
CA GLY A 12 0.50 -7.70 -2.35
C GLY A 12 -0.41 -7.04 -3.39
N ILE A 13 -0.12 -7.20 -4.69
CA ILE A 13 -0.98 -6.70 -5.77
C ILE A 13 -2.34 -7.41 -5.76
N CYS A 14 -2.35 -8.73 -5.61
CA CYS A 14 -3.57 -9.53 -5.55
C CYS A 14 -4.44 -9.17 -4.34
N ALA A 15 -3.82 -8.92 -3.18
CA ALA A 15 -4.51 -8.49 -1.97
C ALA A 15 -5.13 -7.10 -2.15
N LEU A 16 -4.37 -6.13 -2.69
CA LEU A 16 -4.87 -4.78 -2.95
C LEU A 16 -6.07 -4.81 -3.92
N LEU A 17 -5.97 -5.58 -5.01
CA LEU A 17 -7.06 -5.68 -5.97
C LEU A 17 -8.34 -6.23 -5.33
N GLN A 18 -8.24 -7.27 -4.50
CA GLN A 18 -9.38 -7.82 -3.79
C GLN A 18 -9.97 -6.80 -2.81
N LEU A 19 -9.11 -6.14 -2.01
CA LEU A 19 -9.54 -5.12 -1.07
C LEU A 19 -10.24 -3.94 -1.77
N ARG A 20 -9.72 -3.42 -2.88
CA ARG A 20 -10.30 -2.27 -3.58
C ARG A 20 -11.56 -2.62 -4.39
N ARG A 21 -11.74 -3.89 -4.72
CA ARG A 21 -13.00 -4.38 -5.32
C ARG A 21 -14.12 -4.46 -4.28
N GLU A 22 -13.81 -4.92 -3.07
CA GLU A 22 -14.78 -5.03 -1.97
C GLU A 22 -15.03 -3.68 -1.27
N GLU A 23 -13.96 -2.92 -1.06
CA GLU A 23 -13.94 -1.62 -0.39
C GLU A 23 -13.31 -0.56 -1.32
N PRO A 24 -14.10 -0.02 -2.27
CA PRO A 24 -13.67 1.07 -3.12
C PRO A 24 -13.26 2.28 -2.28
N ARG A 25 -12.03 2.75 -2.48
CA ARG A 25 -11.47 3.88 -1.74
C ARG A 25 -10.38 4.53 -2.55
N GLU A 26 -10.30 5.86 -2.46
CA GLU A 26 -9.15 6.60 -2.94
C GLU A 26 -8.03 6.54 -1.89
N ALA A 27 -6.87 6.05 -2.30
CA ALA A 27 -5.70 5.94 -1.44
C ALA A 27 -4.42 6.19 -2.24
N VAL A 28 -3.40 6.72 -1.55
CA VAL A 28 -2.07 6.89 -2.13
C VAL A 28 -1.38 5.53 -2.18
N LEU A 29 -0.97 5.13 -3.38
CA LEU A 29 -0.25 3.88 -3.60
C LEU A 29 1.23 4.05 -3.23
N VAL A 30 1.70 3.28 -2.24
CA VAL A 30 3.10 3.23 -1.84
C VAL A 30 3.61 1.80 -1.99
N THR A 31 4.40 1.56 -3.04
CA THR A 31 4.98 0.25 -3.32
C THR A 31 6.44 0.35 -3.77
N GLY A 32 7.11 -0.80 -3.91
CA GLY A 32 8.52 -0.91 -4.26
C GLY A 32 8.83 -2.27 -4.88
N VAL A 33 10.11 -2.62 -5.03
CA VAL A 33 10.49 -3.96 -5.52
C VAL A 33 10.23 -5.04 -4.46
N LYS A 34 10.26 -6.31 -4.85
CA LYS A 34 10.18 -7.42 -3.90
C LYS A 34 11.30 -7.29 -2.84
N ARG A 35 10.91 -7.37 -1.56
CA ARG A 35 11.77 -7.14 -0.37
C ARG A 35 12.20 -5.69 -0.13
N ASP A 36 11.57 -4.71 -0.76
CA ASP A 36 11.67 -3.32 -0.31
C ASP A 36 10.93 -3.19 1.04
N ILE A 37 11.66 -2.92 2.12
CA ILE A 37 11.15 -2.90 3.50
C ILE A 37 10.96 -1.49 4.06
N ALA A 38 11.58 -0.48 3.44
CA ALA A 38 11.58 0.90 3.93
C ALA A 38 10.43 1.73 3.33
N LEU A 39 9.31 1.10 2.98
CA LEU A 39 8.19 1.75 2.30
C LEU A 39 7.48 2.80 3.18
N LEU A 40 7.43 2.56 4.49
CA LEU A 40 6.77 3.47 5.43
C LEU A 40 7.48 4.82 5.57
N GLU A 41 8.75 4.93 5.20
CA GLU A 41 9.47 6.23 5.16
C GLU A 41 8.88 7.19 4.11
N ARG A 42 8.08 6.67 3.16
CA ARG A 42 7.40 7.44 2.12
C ARG A 42 5.99 7.89 2.53
N VAL A 43 5.55 7.53 3.74
CA VAL A 43 4.23 7.88 4.29
C VAL A 43 4.40 9.08 5.23
N ASP A 44 3.67 10.16 4.95
CA ASP A 44 3.62 11.32 5.84
C ASP A 44 2.64 11.02 7.00
N ALA A 45 3.19 10.56 8.12
CA ALA A 45 2.41 10.18 9.29
C ALA A 45 2.29 11.34 10.28
N GLY A 46 1.05 11.63 10.73
CA GLY A 46 0.77 12.58 11.80
C GLY A 46 0.83 11.94 13.19
N ALA A 47 0.82 12.78 14.23
CA ALA A 47 0.65 12.31 15.61
C ALA A 47 -0.72 11.63 15.80
N GLY A 48 -0.75 10.55 16.58
CA GLY A 48 -1.94 9.76 16.90
C GLY A 48 -2.61 10.16 18.20
#